data_AF-A0A7S2H818-F1
#
_entry.id   AF-A0A7S2H818-F1
#
_cell.length_a   1.000
_cell.length_b   1.000
_cell.length_c   1.000
_cell.angle_alpha   90.00
_cell.angle_beta   90.00
_cell.angle_gamma   90.00
#
_symmetry.space_group_name_H-M   'P 1'
#
loop_
_entity.id
_entity.type
_entity.pdbx_description
1 polymer ?
#
loop_
_entity_poly.entity_id
_entity_poly.type
_entity_poly.pdbx_seq_one_letter_code
_entity_poly.pdbx_strand_id
1 'polypeptide(L)'
;VCCGSNALAIARPNWRVIAMDKDKTFNVFMSILFTFFGAVAAMSLELVKCSRNPNGLYTMVTDLGVICYDSSLWQTLIVVAVLCVCIYIVGYLAVVTWGLYLA
;
A
#
# COMPACT_ATOMS: atom_id res chain seq x y z
N VAL A 1 0.01 -25.12 -48.28
CA VAL A 1 0.08 -26.60 -48.17
C VAL A 1 0.60 -26.88 -46.76
N CYS A 2 -0.11 -27.38 -45.75
CA CYS A 2 -1.36 -28.14 -45.58
C CYS A 2 -2.25 -27.45 -44.50
N CYS A 3 -3.53 -27.18 -44.79
CA CYS A 3 -4.73 -27.96 -44.39
C CYS A 3 -5.20 -27.59 -42.96
N GLY A 4 -6.36 -26.99 -42.69
CA GLY A 4 -7.68 -27.25 -43.24
C GLY A 4 -8.51 -27.97 -42.16
N SER A 5 -9.53 -27.29 -41.63
CA SER A 5 -10.65 -27.80 -40.81
C SER A 5 -10.31 -28.71 -39.63
N ASN A 6 -10.49 -28.23 -38.39
CA ASN A 6 -11.15 -28.98 -37.30
C ASN A 6 -11.48 -28.02 -36.15
N ALA A 7 -12.72 -28.13 -35.70
CA ALA A 7 -13.35 -27.48 -34.54
C ALA A 7 -12.41 -26.82 -33.52
N LEU A 8 -12.74 -25.57 -33.16
CA LEU A 8 -12.46 -25.01 -31.83
C LEU A 8 -13.11 -25.92 -30.78
N ALA A 9 -12.47 -27.04 -30.46
CA ALA A 9 -12.75 -27.78 -29.26
C ALA A 9 -12.32 -26.87 -28.12
N ILE A 10 -13.30 -26.20 -27.50
CA ILE A 10 -13.16 -25.59 -26.18
C ILE A 10 -12.89 -26.76 -25.23
N ALA A 11 -11.65 -27.21 -25.17
CA ALA A 11 -11.19 -28.15 -24.19
C ALA A 11 -11.48 -27.49 -22.84
N ARG A 12 -12.34 -28.11 -22.03
CA ARG A 12 -12.58 -27.63 -20.67
C ARG A 12 -11.22 -27.54 -20.00
N PRO A 13 -10.78 -26.35 -19.57
CA PRO A 13 -9.45 -26.21 -19.06
C PRO A 13 -9.35 -27.09 -17.82
N ASN A 14 -8.38 -28.00 -17.84
CA ASN A 14 -8.12 -28.86 -16.69
C ASN A 14 -7.73 -27.94 -15.54
N TRP A 15 -8.57 -27.84 -14.51
CA TRP A 15 -8.40 -26.94 -13.37
C TRP A 15 -7.04 -27.10 -12.68
N ARG A 16 -6.37 -28.26 -12.85
CA ARG A 16 -4.99 -28.51 -12.39
C ARG A 16 -3.92 -27.70 -13.11
N VAL A 17 -4.20 -27.27 -14.34
CA VAL A 17 -3.30 -26.48 -15.19
C VAL A 17 -3.58 -24.98 -15.06
N ILE A 18 -4.76 -24.61 -14.54
CA ILE A 18 -5.14 -23.22 -14.23
C ILE A 18 -4.80 -22.85 -12.77
N ALA A 19 -4.33 -23.81 -11.98
CA ALA A 19 -3.85 -23.56 -10.63
C ALA A 19 -2.64 -22.62 -10.72
N MET A 20 -2.83 -21.38 -10.27
CA MET A 20 -1.80 -20.35 -10.30
C MET A 20 -0.70 -20.73 -9.32
N ASP A 21 0.55 -20.66 -9.78
CA ASP A 21 1.72 -20.94 -8.95
C ASP A 21 1.81 -19.91 -7.81
N LYS A 22 1.92 -20.40 -6.56
CA LYS A 22 1.83 -19.56 -5.35
C LYS A 22 2.91 -18.49 -5.30
N ASP A 23 4.12 -18.78 -5.79
CA ASP A 23 5.22 -17.82 -5.82
C ASP A 23 4.93 -16.69 -6.82
N LYS A 24 4.30 -17.02 -7.95
CA LYS A 24 3.88 -16.03 -8.96
C LYS A 24 2.77 -15.14 -8.43
N THR A 25 1.77 -15.70 -7.76
CA THR A 25 0.66 -14.91 -7.19
C THR A 25 1.15 -14.00 -6.06
N PHE A 26 2.03 -14.49 -5.18
CA PHE A 26 2.62 -13.68 -4.11
C PHE A 26 3.46 -12.51 -4.65
N ASN A 27 4.31 -12.78 -5.64
CA ASN A 27 5.18 -11.74 -6.21
C ASN A 27 4.39 -10.62 -6.90
N VAL A 28 3.35 -10.98 -7.66
CA VAL A 28 2.49 -9.98 -8.33
C VAL A 28 1.69 -9.17 -7.29
N PHE A 29 1.12 -9.84 -6.28
CA PHE A 29 0.34 -9.16 -5.25
C PHE A 29 1.18 -8.19 -4.43
N MET A 30 2.38 -8.61 -4.00
CA MET A 30 3.31 -7.74 -3.26
C MET A 30 3.79 -6.55 -4.09
N SER A 31 4.00 -6.73 -5.41
CA SER A 31 4.38 -5.63 -6.30
C SER A 31 3.29 -4.55 -6.39
N ILE A 32 2.03 -4.96 -6.47
CA ILE A 32 0.89 -4.05 -6.50
C ILE A 32 0.78 -3.30 -5.16
N LEU A 33 0.87 -4.01 -4.04
CA LEU A 33 0.81 -3.42 -2.70
C LEU A 33 1.91 -2.40 -2.45
N PHE A 34 3.14 -2.71 -2.85
CA PHE A 34 4.27 -1.79 -2.72
C PHE A 34 4.04 -0.48 -3.48
N THR A 35 3.44 -0.55 -4.66
CA THR A 35 3.16 0.61 -5.50
C THR A 35 2.16 1.56 -4.83
N PHE A 36 1.08 1.03 -4.27
CA PHE A 36 0.07 1.85 -3.59
C PHE A 36 0.55 2.40 -2.24
N PHE A 37 1.40 1.65 -1.51
CA PHE A 37 1.93 2.10 -0.24
C PHE A 37 2.69 3.42 -0.36
N GLY A 38 3.50 3.60 -1.41
CA GLY A 38 4.24 4.85 -1.63
C GLY A 38 3.32 6.07 -1.79
N ALA A 39 2.23 5.93 -2.53
CA ALA A 39 1.24 7.00 -2.71
C ALA A 39 0.50 7.31 -1.40
N VAL A 40 0.08 6.28 -0.67
CA VAL A 40 -0.61 6.44 0.63
C VAL A 40 0.32 7.10 1.67
N ALA A 41 1.59 6.72 1.70
CA ALA A 41 2.58 7.34 2.57
C ALA A 41 2.81 8.81 2.20
N ALA A 42 2.93 9.13 0.92
CA ALA A 42 3.10 10.51 0.46
C ALA A 42 1.92 11.40 0.89
N MET A 43 0.68 10.96 0.66
CA MET A 43 -0.53 11.68 1.07
C MET A 43 -0.61 11.83 2.60
N SER A 44 -0.21 10.80 3.36
CA SER A 44 -0.25 10.84 4.82
C SER A 44 0.77 11.81 5.42
N LEU A 45 1.97 11.90 4.82
CA LEU A 45 3.04 12.80 5.28
C LEU A 45 2.75 14.27 4.93
N GLU A 46 1.90 14.54 3.93
CA GLU A 46 1.52 15.91 3.58
C GLU A 46 0.79 16.64 4.70
N LEU A 47 0.03 15.92 5.54
CA LEU A 47 -0.64 16.51 6.70
C LEU A 47 0.35 17.02 7.76
N VAL A 48 1.54 16.43 7.82
CA VAL A 48 2.58 16.78 8.82
C VAL A 48 3.64 17.72 8.25
N LYS A 49 3.52 18.11 6.96
CA LYS A 49 4.45 19.07 6.36
C LYS A 49 4.34 20.41 7.08
N CYS A 50 5.48 20.87 7.57
CA CYS A 50 5.63 22.19 8.15
C CYS A 50 6.03 23.19 7.05
N SER A 51 5.29 24.30 6.96
CA SER A 51 5.64 25.42 6.10
C SER A 51 6.07 26.61 6.95
N ARG A 52 6.91 27.47 6.38
CA ARG A 52 7.39 28.66 7.07
C ARG A 52 6.33 29.75 6.97
N ASN A 53 5.77 30.15 8.10
CA ASN A 53 4.84 31.26 8.19
C ASN A 53 5.65 32.59 8.12
N PRO A 54 5.15 33.67 7.49
CA PRO A 54 5.77 35.00 7.53
C PRO A 54 6.08 35.54 8.95
N ASN A 55 5.45 34.99 10.00
CA ASN A 55 5.74 35.32 11.40
C ASN A 55 7.02 34.65 11.96
N GLY A 56 7.81 33.96 11.12
CA GLY A 56 9.06 33.31 11.54
C GLY A 56 8.88 31.95 12.23
N LEU A 57 7.64 31.53 12.47
CA LEU A 57 7.29 30.22 13.05
C LEU A 57 7.06 29.18 11.95
N TYR A 58 7.36 27.91 12.25
CA TYR A 58 7.02 26.77 11.40
C TYR A 58 5.68 26.22 11.83
N THR A 59 4.68 26.25 10.96
CA THR A 59 3.32 25.75 11.23
C THR A 59 2.96 24.64 10.25
N MET A 60 2.01 23.77 10.61
CA MET A 60 1.50 22.78 9.65
C MET A 60 0.78 23.47 8.49
N VAL A 61 0.83 22.86 7.30
CA VAL A 61 0.14 23.36 6.09
C VAL A 61 -1.38 23.26 6.23
N THR A 62 -1.86 22.23 6.94
CA THR A 62 -3.28 21.94 7.14
C THR A 62 -3.91 22.75 8.27
N ASP A 63 -3.14 23.09 9.31
CA ASP A 63 -3.60 23.89 10.44
C ASP A 63 -2.48 24.84 10.93
N LEU A 64 -2.73 26.15 10.84
CA LEU A 64 -1.78 27.18 11.26
C LEU A 64 -1.68 27.34 12.79
N GLY A 65 -2.60 26.74 13.55
CA GLY A 65 -2.60 26.77 15.02
C GLY A 65 -1.61 25.80 15.65
N VAL A 66 -1.14 24.80 14.89
CA VAL A 66 -0.14 23.84 15.36
C VAL A 66 1.27 24.30 14.98
N ILE A 67 2.01 24.76 15.98
CA ILE A 67 3.44 25.12 15.85
C ILE A 67 4.26 23.81 15.81
N CYS A 68 5.02 23.64 14.73
CA CYS A 68 5.90 22.49 14.58
C CYS A 68 7.06 22.52 15.58
N TYR A 69 7.53 21.34 15.99
CA TYR A 69 8.69 21.10 16.87
C TYR A 69 8.57 21.52 18.34
N ASP A 70 7.73 22.50 18.66
CA ASP A 70 7.62 23.04 20.03
C ASP A 70 6.31 22.62 20.74
N SER A 71 5.26 22.29 19.98
CA SER A 71 3.97 21.89 20.54
C SER A 71 3.92 20.41 20.94
N SER A 72 3.43 20.13 22.15
CA SER A 72 3.13 18.76 22.63
C SER A 72 2.09 18.05 21.75
N LEU A 73 1.23 18.82 21.09
CA LEU A 73 0.22 18.34 20.14
C LEU A 73 0.88 17.77 18.88
N TRP A 74 1.93 18.42 18.37
CA TRP A 74 2.70 17.98 17.20
C TRP A 74 3.41 16.64 17.45
N GLN A 75 4.02 16.48 18.63
CA GLN A 75 4.66 15.23 19.03
C GLN A 75 3.65 14.07 19.11
N THR A 76 2.47 14.32 19.68
CA THR A 76 1.42 13.29 19.80
C THR A 76 0.90 12.85 18.43
N LEU A 77 0.70 13.80 17.50
CA LEU A 77 0.30 13.52 16.12
C LEU A 77 1.29 12.61 15.39
N ILE A 78 2.59 12.84 15.55
CA ILE A 78 3.64 12.01 14.94
C ILE A 78 3.65 10.60 15.53
N VAL A 79 3.55 10.47 16.85
CA VAL A 79 3.55 9.15 17.50
C VAL A 79 2.38 8.30 17.03
N VAL A 80 1.17 8.88 16.93
CA VAL A 80 0.00 8.18 16.41
C VAL A 80 0.19 7.81 14.94
N ALA A 81 0.74 8.70 14.12
CA ALA A 81 1.02 8.43 12.71
C ALA A 81 1.99 7.25 12.54
N VAL A 82 3.07 7.21 13.32
CA VAL A 82 4.05 6.10 13.30
C VAL A 82 3.41 4.79 13.73
N LEU A 83 2.60 4.78 14.80
CA LEU A 83 1.88 3.57 15.23
C LEU A 83 0.94 3.04 14.15
N CYS A 84 0.17 3.90 13.49
CA CYS A 84 -0.70 3.51 12.38
C CYS A 84 0.07 2.90 11.22
N VAL A 85 1.24 3.48 10.86
CA VAL A 85 2.12 2.94 9.81
C VAL A 85 2.68 1.57 10.21
N CYS A 86 3.10 1.39 11.46
CA CYS A 86 3.58 0.09 11.96
C CYS A 86 2.49 -0.99 11.91
N ILE A 87 1.26 -0.66 12.32
CA ILE A 87 0.11 -1.58 12.26
C ILE A 87 -0.22 -1.92 10.82
N TYR A 88 -0.15 -0.93 9.91
CA TYR A 88 -0.37 -1.17 8.49
C TYR A 88 0.70 -2.12 7.92
N ILE A 89 1.99 -1.84 8.13
CA ILE A 89 3.08 -2.67 7.59
C ILE A 89 2.99 -4.10 8.16
N VAL A 90 2.93 -4.26 9.47
CA VAL A 90 2.99 -5.61 10.08
C VAL A 90 1.65 -6.33 9.96
N GLY A 91 0.55 -5.66 10.28
CA GLY A 91 -0.78 -6.26 10.33
C GLY A 91 -1.32 -6.60 8.95
N TYR A 92 -1.24 -5.65 8.00
CA TYR A 92 -1.77 -5.90 6.65
C TYR A 92 -0.92 -6.95 5.91
N LEU A 93 0.41 -6.89 6.00
CA LEU A 93 1.27 -7.91 5.38
C LEU A 93 1.05 -9.29 5.99
N ALA A 94 0.88 -9.39 7.31
CA ALA A 94 0.60 -10.68 7.97
C ALA A 94 -0.74 -11.28 7.51
N VAL A 95 -1.81 -10.48 7.47
CA VAL A 95 -3.14 -10.96 7.05
C VAL A 95 -3.16 -11.36 5.57
N VAL A 96 -2.53 -10.57 4.70
CA VAL A 96 -2.43 -10.88 3.27
C VAL A 96 -1.61 -12.15 3.03
N THR A 97 -0.47 -12.29 3.71
CA THR A 97 0.39 -13.47 3.56
C THR A 97 -0.34 -14.72 4.06
N TRP A 98 -1.07 -14.62 5.17
CA TRP A 98 -1.92 -15.70 5.68
C TRP A 98 -3.04 -16.08 4.70
N GLY A 99 -3.74 -15.09 4.13
CA GLY A 99 -4.78 -15.30 3.13
C GLY A 99 -4.24 -15.97 1.86
N LEU A 100 -3.08 -15.55 1.37
CA LEU A 100 -2.39 -16.17 0.23
C LEU A 100 -1.88 -17.58 0.54
N TYR A 101 -1.55 -17.87 1.79
CA TYR A 101 -1.12 -19.22 2.19
C TYR A 101 -2.30 -20.20 2.19
N LEU A 102 -3.48 -19.74 2.62
CA LEU A 102 -4.73 -20.51 2.61
C LEU A 102 -5.36 -20.66 1.23
N ALA A 103 -5.14 -19.70 0.33
CA ALA A 103 -5.55 -19.77 -1.07
C ALA A 103 -4.75 -20.83 -1.86
#